data_AF-A0A2X2BCR2-F1
#
_entry.id   AF-A0A2X2BCR2-F1
#
_cell.length_a   1.000
_cell.length_b   1.000
_cell.length_c   1.000
_cell.angle_alpha   90.00
_cell.angle_beta   90.00
_cell.angle_gamma   90.00
#
_symmetry.space_group_name_H-M   'P 1'
#
loop_
_entity.id
_entity.type
_entity.pdbx_description
1 polymer ?
#
loop_
_entity_poly.entity_id
_entity_poly.type
_entity_poly.pdbx_seq_one_letter_code
_entity_poly.pdbx_strand_id
1 'polypeptide(L)' 'MANYQGKKVVIVGLGITGLSCVDFFIRQGVTPKVIDTRQHPAGLDKLPADVEYHTGSFSSSMA' A
#
# COMPACT_ATOMS: atom_id res chain seq x y z
N MET A 1 -0.06 -9.74 19.94
CA MET A 1 -0.08 -9.08 18.62
C MET A 1 0.05 -10.16 17.55
N ALA A 2 -0.58 -9.98 16.39
CA ALA A 2 -0.44 -10.93 15.29
C ALA A 2 0.97 -10.87 14.66
N ASN A 3 1.49 -12.01 14.21
CA ASN A 3 2.75 -12.07 13.47
C ASN A 3 2.47 -11.94 11.96
N TYR A 4 2.98 -10.89 11.34
CA TYR A 4 2.79 -10.59 9.92
C TYR A 4 3.98 -11.01 9.04
N GLN A 5 5.09 -11.49 9.64
CA GLN A 5 6.28 -11.87 8.88
C GLN A 5 5.96 -12.94 7.83
N GLY A 6 6.49 -12.75 6.62
CA GLY A 6 6.27 -13.64 5.47
C GLY A 6 4.85 -13.58 4.88
N LYS A 7 3.96 -12.71 5.36
CA LYS A 7 2.62 -12.52 4.78
C LYS A 7 2.68 -11.51 3.64
N LYS A 8 1.89 -11.76 2.59
CA LYS A 8 1.63 -10.78 1.53
C LYS A 8 0.51 -9.84 2.00
N VAL A 9 0.81 -8.55 2.09
CA VAL A 9 -0.13 -7.53 2.55
C VAL A 9 -0.41 -6.56 1.41
N VAL A 10 -1.69 -6.28 1.17
CA VAL A 10 -2.15 -5.26 0.23
C VAL A 10 -2.96 -4.24 1.01
N ILE A 11 -2.62 -2.96 0.84
CA ILE A 11 -3.34 -1.83 1.41
C ILE A 11 -4.14 -1.18 0.28
N VAL A 12 -5.45 -1.06 0.47
CA VAL A 12 -6.35 -0.41 -0.48
C VAL A 12 -6.69 0.98 0.03
N GLY A 13 -6.36 1.99 -0.76
CA GLY A 13 -6.45 3.41 -0.42
C GLY A 13 -5.11 3.96 0.08
N LEU A 14 -4.64 5.03 -0.58
CA LEU A 14 -3.43 5.79 -0.28
C LEU A 14 -3.79 7.23 0.14
N GLY A 15 -4.64 7.32 1.17
CA GLY A 15 -4.86 8.54 1.96
C GLY A 15 -3.96 8.58 3.19
N ILE A 16 -4.28 9.46 4.15
CA ILE A 16 -3.53 9.59 5.42
C ILE A 16 -3.54 8.26 6.19
N THR A 17 -4.71 7.62 6.31
CA THR A 17 -4.84 6.32 6.99
C THR A 17 -4.08 5.22 6.27
N GLY A 18 -4.16 5.16 4.93
CA GLY A 18 -3.44 4.16 4.13
C GLY A 18 -1.92 4.27 4.28
N LEU A 19 -1.39 5.50 4.25
CA LEU A 19 0.03 5.76 4.50
C LEU A 19 0.44 5.33 5.92
N SER A 20 -0.39 5.59 6.93
CA SER A 20 -0.12 5.11 8.29
C SER A 20 -0.12 3.57 8.37
N CYS A 21 -0.95 2.88 7.59
CA CYS A 21 -0.89 1.43 7.48
C CYS A 21 0.42 0.96 6.83
N VAL A 22 0.92 1.66 5.80
CA VAL A 22 2.23 1.36 5.19
C VAL A 22 3.33 1.45 6.25
N ASP A 23 3.40 2.57 6.98
CA ASP A 23 4.38 2.78 8.05
C ASP A 23 4.28 1.70 9.13
N PHE A 24 3.07 1.30 9.50
CA PHE A 24 2.84 0.24 10.47
C PHE A 24 3.45 -1.08 9.99
N PHE A 25 3.15 -1.53 8.76
CA PHE A 25 3.63 -2.82 8.26
C PHE A 25 5.15 -2.84 8.03
N ILE A 26 5.73 -1.74 7.55
CA ILE A 26 7.19 -1.61 7.43
C ILE A 26 7.85 -1.79 8.80
N ARG A 27 7.31 -1.17 9.87
CA ARG A 27 7.81 -1.36 11.24
C ARG A 27 7.64 -2.79 11.77
N GLN A 28 6.72 -3.57 11.19
CA GLN A 28 6.57 -5.00 11.47
C GLN A 28 7.47 -5.90 10.60
N GLY A 29 8.34 -5.32 9.77
CA GLY A 29 9.24 -6.04 8.87
C GLY A 29 8.54 -6.61 7.62
N VAL A 30 7.43 -6.00 7.20
CA VAL A 30 6.66 -6.39 6.02
C VAL A 30 6.54 -5.22 5.06
N THR A 31 6.96 -5.41 3.81
CA THR A 31 6.74 -4.42 2.74
C THR A 31 5.38 -4.70 2.08
N PRO A 32 4.35 -3.86 2.29
CA PRO A 32 3.05 -4.04 1.65
C PRO A 32 3.09 -3.63 0.18
N LYS A 33 2.06 -4.00 -0.59
CA LYS A 33 1.70 -3.32 -1.85
C LYS A 33 0.55 -2.36 -1.62
N VAL A 34 0.51 -1.25 -2.34
CA VAL A 34 -0.57 -0.26 -2.22
C VAL A 34 -1.39 -0.19 -3.49
N ILE A 35 -2.71 -0.07 -3.37
CA ILE A 35 -3.58 0.18 -4.52
C ILE A 35 -4.53 1.32 -4.20
N ASP A 36 -4.69 2.27 -5.11
CA ASP A 36 -5.67 3.35 -4.98
C ASP A 36 -6.34 3.63 -6.33
N THR A 37 -7.65 3.84 -6.34
CA THR A 37 -8.39 4.07 -7.60
C THR A 37 -8.18 5.46 -8.18
N ARG A 38 -7.64 6.39 -7.40
CA ARG A 38 -7.32 7.75 -7.84
C ARG A 38 -5.99 7.74 -8.58
N GLN A 39 -5.92 8.51 -9.67
CA GLN A 39 -4.68 8.70 -10.42
C GLN A 39 -3.59 9.37 -9.57
N HIS A 40 -3.98 10.31 -8.70
CA HIS A 40 -3.09 11.06 -7.82
C HIS A 40 -3.59 11.01 -6.36
N PRO A 41 -3.32 9.92 -5.62
CA PRO A 41 -3.67 9.84 -4.21
C PRO A 41 -2.84 10.81 -3.36
N ALA A 42 -3.46 11.38 -2.32
CA ALA A 42 -2.80 12.37 -1.46
C ALA A 42 -1.56 11.84 -0.70
N GLY A 43 -1.44 10.53 -0.51
CA GLY A 43 -0.29 9.91 0.15
C GLY A 43 0.85 9.51 -0.78
N LEU A 44 0.71 9.69 -2.11
CA LEU A 44 1.63 9.13 -3.10
C LEU A 44 3.07 9.64 -2.96
N ASP A 45 3.25 10.96 -2.84
CA ASP A 45 4.57 11.59 -2.74
C ASP A 45 5.35 11.23 -1.46
N LYS A 46 4.68 10.62 -0.49
CA LYS A 46 5.24 10.20 0.79
C LYS A 46 5.50 8.70 0.87
N LEU A 47 5.16 7.95 -0.18
CA LEU A 47 5.32 6.52 -0.20
C LEU A 47 6.82 6.18 -0.33
N PRO A 48 7.36 5.27 0.50
CA PRO A 48 8.75 4.81 0.36
C PRO A 48 9.02 4.21 -1.03
N ALA A 49 10.23 4.43 -1.54
CA ALA A 49 10.59 4.04 -2.91
C ALA A 49 10.57 2.52 -3.18
N ASP A 50 10.67 1.71 -2.13
CA ASP A 50 10.63 0.24 -2.17
C ASP A 50 9.21 -0.33 -2.07
N VAL A 51 8.19 0.51 -1.84
CA VAL A 51 6.79 0.09 -1.77
C VAL A 51 6.16 0.15 -3.15
N GLU A 52 5.85 -1.00 -3.73
CA GLU A 52 5.10 -1.10 -4.97
C GLU A 52 3.68 -0.52 -4.82
N TYR A 53 3.22 0.21 -5.82
CA TYR A 53 1.87 0.74 -5.85
C TYR A 53 1.22 0.68 -7.23
N HIS A 54 -0.11 0.71 -7.22
CA HIS A 54 -0.94 0.90 -8.41
C HIS A 54 -1.92 2.05 -8.19
N THR A 55 -2.00 2.98 -9.15
CA THR A 55 -2.97 4.07 -9.16
C THR A 55 -3.89 3.96 -10.37
N GLY A 56 -5.14 4.37 -10.21
CA GLY A 56 -6.15 4.34 -11.26
C GLY A 56 -7.15 3.19 -11.15
N SER A 57 -8.08 3.13 -12.10
CA SER A 57 -9.18 2.15 -12.04
C SER A 57 -8.69 0.71 -12.13
N PHE A 58 -9.30 -0.16 -11.32
CA PHE A 58 -9.16 -1.61 -11.42
C PHE A 58 -9.79 -2.09 -12.73
N SER A 59 -8.98 -2.26 -13.77
CA SER A 59 -9.40 -3.00 -14.96
C SER A 59 -9.23 -4.50 -14.70
N SER A 60 -10.17 -5.31 -15.17
CA SER A 60 -10.21 -6.77 -14.97
C SER A 60 -9.07 -7.54 -15.67
N SER A 61 -8.08 -6.87 -16.28
CA SER A 61 -6.94 -7.48 -16.95
C SER A 61 -5.69 -7.63 -16.07
N MET A 62 -5.79 -7.37 -14.76
CA MET A 62 -4.68 -7.56 -13.81
C MET A 62 -4.92 -8.74 -12.87
N ALA A 63 -5.16 -9.92 -13.46
CA ALA A 63 -5.15 -11.22 -12.80
C ALA A 63 -3.92 -12.02 -13.27
#